data_AF-A0A0R3SGV2-F1
#
_entry.id   AF-A0A0R3SGV2-F1
#
_cell.length_a   1.000
_cell.length_b   1.000
_cell.length_c   1.000
_cell.angle_alpha   90.00
_cell.angle_beta   90.00
_cell.angle_gamma   90.00
#
_symmetry.space_group_name_H-M   'P 1'
#
loop_
_entity.id
_entity.type
_entity.pdbx_description
1 polymer ?
#
loop_
_entity_poly.entity_id
_entity_poly.type
_entity_poly.pdbx_seq_one_letter_code
_entity_poly.pdbx_strand_id
1 'polypeptide(L)'
;MYDNYVFEEDKLGMMVTSGSVTLKKDPQNLVGISIGGGAPYCPCLYVVQVFDNTPASRDGTIQAGDEITGIGGVRVKGKGKVEVARLIQSFPDTVTIFFNKLHADPKQGKTLDIIMKKLKHKMVENMEASTADALGLSRAILVNGKVNSISFMLTSVDSLVKKMDELNRTAAMFNGLVQHTRSLVRAIFQLSKVHRNFGEIMAQIGVKEPQVRAGQAFTHFGEAHRDLEKFAIDTLKQLRPVC
;
A
#
# COMPACT_ATOMS: atom_id res chain seq x y z
N MET A 1 12.29 -39.31 -14.41
CA MET A 1 13.15 -38.29 -13.78
C MET A 1 12.27 -37.09 -13.49
N TYR A 2 11.96 -36.82 -12.22
CA TYR A 2 11.25 -35.61 -11.82
C TYR A 2 12.29 -34.70 -11.18
N ASP A 3 12.73 -33.69 -11.93
CA ASP A 3 13.71 -32.73 -11.45
C ASP A 3 13.16 -31.92 -10.28
N ASN A 4 13.99 -31.81 -9.25
CA ASN A 4 13.81 -31.00 -8.07
C ASN A 4 13.67 -29.51 -8.47
N TYR A 5 12.46 -28.97 -8.39
CA TYR A 5 12.20 -27.54 -8.55
C TYR A 5 12.19 -26.85 -7.19
N VAL A 6 13.37 -26.49 -6.68
CA VAL A 6 13.53 -25.58 -5.54
C VAL A 6 13.66 -24.16 -6.09
N PHE A 7 12.62 -23.35 -5.92
CA PHE A 7 12.71 -21.90 -6.12
C PHE A 7 12.88 -21.24 -4.74
N GLU A 8 13.84 -20.33 -4.65
CA GLU A 8 14.14 -19.57 -3.44
C GLU A 8 13.09 -18.45 -3.30
N GLU A 9 12.06 -18.71 -2.48
CA GLU A 9 11.08 -17.68 -2.09
C GLU A 9 11.65 -16.82 -0.96
N ASP A 10 11.42 -15.51 -1.00
CA ASP A 10 11.68 -14.62 0.14
C ASP A 10 10.71 -14.96 1.27
N LYS A 11 11.15 -15.83 2.18
CA LYS A 11 10.30 -16.42 3.21
C LYS A 11 10.00 -15.45 4.35
N LEU A 12 10.60 -14.26 4.42
CA LEU A 12 10.43 -13.30 5.53
C LEU A 12 10.50 -13.95 6.95
N GLY A 13 11.20 -15.09 7.09
CA GLY A 13 11.29 -15.87 8.33
C GLY A 13 10.17 -16.90 8.59
N MET A 14 9.23 -17.13 7.67
CA MET A 14 8.18 -18.15 7.79
C MET A 14 8.62 -19.50 7.25
N MET A 15 8.35 -20.56 8.01
CA MET A 15 8.54 -21.93 7.55
C MET A 15 7.37 -22.32 6.64
N VAL A 16 7.67 -22.51 5.35
CA VAL A 16 6.71 -22.95 4.33
C VAL A 16 6.90 -24.43 4.07
N THR A 17 5.84 -25.20 4.22
CA THR A 17 5.81 -26.63 3.84
C THR A 17 4.95 -26.78 2.60
N SER A 18 5.58 -27.05 1.45
CA SER A 18 4.85 -27.31 0.20
C SER A 18 4.26 -28.72 0.19
N GLY A 19 3.07 -28.86 -0.37
CA GLY A 19 2.35 -30.13 -0.49
C GLY A 19 1.40 -30.15 -1.67
N SER A 20 0.80 -31.31 -1.90
CA SER A 20 -0.25 -31.49 -2.90
C SER A 20 -1.31 -32.44 -2.39
N VAL A 21 -2.57 -32.18 -2.72
CA VAL A 21 -3.71 -33.05 -2.40
C VAL A 21 -4.50 -33.34 -3.65
N THR A 22 -4.91 -34.60 -3.86
CA THR A 22 -5.79 -34.97 -4.97
C THR A 22 -7.17 -35.25 -4.43
N LEU A 23 -8.13 -34.40 -4.78
CA LEU A 23 -9.51 -34.48 -4.29
C LEU A 23 -10.42 -35.03 -5.38
N LYS A 24 -11.24 -36.01 -5.02
CA LYS A 24 -12.39 -36.44 -5.83
C LYS A 24 -13.54 -35.47 -5.61
N LYS A 25 -14.09 -34.93 -6.68
CA LYS A 25 -15.18 -33.96 -6.62
C LYS A 25 -16.49 -34.60 -6.17
N ASP A 26 -17.36 -33.76 -5.62
CA ASP A 26 -18.72 -34.17 -5.28
C ASP A 26 -19.64 -34.23 -6.53
N PRO A 27 -20.90 -34.70 -6.40
CA PRO A 27 -21.83 -34.73 -7.52
C PRO A 27 -22.16 -33.34 -8.12
N GLN A 28 -21.82 -32.25 -7.43
CA GLN A 28 -22.00 -30.87 -7.90
C GLN A 28 -20.74 -30.35 -8.60
N ASN A 29 -19.74 -31.20 -8.85
CA ASN A 29 -18.45 -30.85 -9.46
C ASN A 29 -17.62 -29.87 -8.58
N LEU A 30 -17.81 -29.91 -7.25
CA LEU A 30 -17.13 -29.06 -6.28
C LEU A 30 -16.15 -29.86 -5.41
N VAL A 31 -15.07 -29.19 -5.01
CA VAL A 31 -14.12 -29.69 -4.01
C VAL A 31 -14.43 -29.19 -2.60
N GLY A 32 -15.15 -28.08 -2.48
CA GLY A 32 -15.57 -27.50 -1.20
C GLY A 32 -14.60 -26.54 -0.54
N ILE A 33 -13.86 -25.75 -1.33
CA ILE A 33 -13.03 -24.65 -0.81
C ILE A 33 -13.48 -23.31 -1.39
N SER A 34 -13.34 -22.25 -0.61
CA SER A 34 -13.46 -20.86 -1.05
C SER A 34 -12.06 -20.28 -1.27
N ILE A 35 -11.86 -19.59 -2.39
CA ILE A 35 -10.56 -19.04 -2.82
C ILE A 35 -10.58 -17.51 -2.66
N GLY A 36 -9.59 -16.99 -1.94
CA GLY A 36 -9.35 -15.55 -1.75
C GLY A 36 -8.13 -15.06 -2.53
N GLY A 37 -7.95 -13.75 -2.57
CA GLY A 37 -6.86 -13.10 -3.30
C GLY A 37 -7.07 -13.06 -4.82
N GLY A 38 -5.97 -13.15 -5.55
CA GLY A 38 -5.92 -13.08 -7.02
C GLY A 38 -5.61 -11.68 -7.57
N ALA A 39 -5.04 -11.67 -8.77
CA ALA A 39 -4.68 -10.44 -9.48
C ALA A 39 -5.90 -9.54 -9.76
N PRO A 40 -5.74 -8.20 -9.81
CA PRO A 40 -4.47 -7.47 -9.76
C PRO A 40 -4.01 -7.04 -8.35
N TYR A 41 -4.88 -7.09 -7.35
CA TYR A 41 -4.63 -6.47 -6.04
C TYR A 41 -3.89 -7.39 -5.05
N CYS A 42 -3.93 -8.71 -5.23
CA CYS A 42 -3.18 -9.68 -4.43
C CYS A 42 -2.65 -10.82 -5.34
N PRO A 43 -1.35 -10.89 -5.68
CA PRO A 43 -0.83 -11.87 -6.62
C PRO A 43 -0.85 -13.33 -6.10
N CYS A 44 -1.04 -13.51 -4.79
CA CYS A 44 -1.19 -14.80 -4.13
C CYS A 44 -2.66 -15.21 -4.05
N LEU A 45 -2.90 -16.51 -4.10
CA LEU A 45 -4.22 -17.13 -3.93
C LEU A 45 -4.16 -18.01 -2.69
N TYR A 46 -5.22 -18.01 -1.90
CA TYR A 46 -5.26 -18.77 -0.65
C TYR A 46 -6.65 -19.30 -0.37
N VAL A 47 -6.72 -20.34 0.47
CA VAL A 47 -7.99 -20.90 0.91
C VAL A 47 -8.57 -20.00 2.00
N VAL A 48 -9.74 -19.40 1.74
CA VAL A 48 -10.47 -18.59 2.72
C VAL A 48 -11.22 -19.49 3.69
N GLN A 49 -11.87 -20.52 3.16
CA GLN A 49 -12.72 -21.42 3.92
C GLN A 49 -12.73 -22.80 3.28
N VAL A 50 -12.79 -23.83 4.11
CA VAL A 50 -13.16 -25.19 3.72
C VAL A 50 -14.58 -25.42 4.24
N PHE A 51 -15.50 -25.83 3.36
CA PHE A 51 -16.90 -26.05 3.72
C PHE A 51 -17.09 -27.45 4.32
N ASP A 52 -17.88 -27.56 5.38
CA ASP A 52 -18.18 -28.84 6.01
C ASP A 52 -18.91 -29.78 5.03
N ASN A 53 -18.75 -31.10 5.24
CA ASN A 53 -19.35 -32.15 4.41
C ASN A 53 -18.91 -32.17 2.94
N THR A 54 -17.81 -31.49 2.59
CA THR A 54 -17.23 -31.49 1.25
C THR A 54 -16.02 -32.41 1.11
N PRO A 55 -15.57 -32.75 -0.11
CA PRO A 55 -14.36 -33.54 -0.31
C PRO A 55 -13.13 -32.98 0.40
N ALA A 56 -12.90 -31.66 0.34
CA ALA A 56 -11.78 -31.00 1.01
C ALA A 56 -11.87 -31.10 2.54
N SER A 57 -13.06 -30.96 3.12
CA SER A 57 -13.28 -31.12 4.57
C SER A 57 -13.05 -32.56 5.02
N ARG A 58 -13.48 -33.56 4.25
CA ARG A 58 -13.27 -34.99 4.56
C ARG A 58 -11.81 -35.41 4.48
N ASP A 59 -11.07 -34.88 3.52
CA ASP A 59 -9.64 -35.15 3.36
C ASP A 59 -8.81 -34.45 4.46
N GLY A 60 -9.13 -33.19 4.76
CA GLY A 60 -8.51 -32.44 5.87
C GLY A 60 -7.07 -31.98 5.64
N THR A 61 -6.45 -32.34 4.51
CA THR A 61 -5.07 -31.94 4.19
C THR A 61 -4.97 -30.44 3.95
N ILE A 62 -5.88 -29.89 3.13
CA ILE A 62 -5.93 -28.46 2.83
C ILE A 62 -6.83 -27.73 3.82
N GLN A 63 -6.36 -26.60 4.35
CA GLN A 63 -7.04 -25.85 5.39
C GLN A 63 -7.12 -24.36 5.03
N ALA A 64 -8.00 -23.63 5.71
CA ALA A 64 -8.05 -22.19 5.57
C ALA A 64 -6.66 -21.58 5.89
N GLY A 65 -6.23 -20.62 5.09
CA GLY A 65 -4.91 -19.99 5.19
C GLY A 65 -3.81 -20.66 4.36
N ASP A 66 -4.02 -21.85 3.81
CA ASP A 66 -3.05 -22.46 2.89
C ASP A 66 -3.01 -21.67 1.56
N GLU A 67 -1.81 -21.38 1.07
CA GLU A 67 -1.60 -20.71 -0.21
C GLU A 67 -1.73 -21.73 -1.35
N ILE A 68 -2.50 -21.40 -2.39
CA ILE A 68 -2.68 -22.23 -3.59
C ILE A 68 -1.63 -21.84 -4.62
N THR A 69 -0.75 -22.77 -4.97
CA THR A 69 0.36 -22.54 -5.90
C THR A 69 0.09 -23.12 -7.30
N GLY A 70 -0.74 -24.16 -7.40
CA GLY A 70 -1.09 -24.77 -8.68
C GLY A 70 -2.31 -25.68 -8.63
N ILE A 71 -2.92 -25.89 -9.80
CA ILE A 71 -4.09 -26.78 -10.00
C ILE A 71 -3.78 -27.70 -11.19
N GLY A 72 -3.84 -29.02 -10.98
CA GLY A 72 -3.66 -30.03 -12.03
C GLY A 72 -2.36 -29.90 -12.83
N GLY A 73 -1.29 -29.43 -12.19
CA GLY A 73 0.01 -29.17 -12.82
C GLY A 73 0.18 -27.78 -13.43
N VAL A 74 -0.88 -26.97 -13.48
CA VAL A 74 -0.82 -25.58 -13.96
C VAL A 74 -0.56 -24.63 -12.79
N ARG A 75 0.47 -23.79 -12.91
CA ARG A 75 0.75 -22.73 -11.92
C ARG A 75 -0.34 -21.68 -11.94
N VAL A 76 -0.77 -21.23 -10.77
CA VAL A 76 -1.87 -20.25 -10.64
C VAL A 76 -1.45 -18.89 -10.04
N LYS A 77 -0.17 -18.71 -9.71
CA LYS A 77 0.36 -17.42 -9.25
C LYS A 77 0.10 -16.33 -10.30
N GLY A 78 -0.42 -15.19 -9.85
CA GLY A 78 -0.79 -14.07 -10.73
C GLY A 78 -2.10 -14.25 -11.50
N LYS A 79 -2.83 -15.37 -11.33
CA LYS A 79 -4.18 -15.54 -11.88
C LYS A 79 -5.24 -14.94 -10.96
N GLY A 80 -6.40 -14.63 -11.53
CA GLY A 80 -7.57 -14.19 -10.76
C GLY A 80 -8.29 -15.37 -10.10
N LYS A 81 -8.94 -15.15 -8.95
CA LYS A 81 -9.71 -16.18 -8.24
C LYS A 81 -10.77 -16.89 -9.11
N VAL A 82 -11.42 -16.14 -10.01
CA VAL A 82 -12.42 -16.68 -10.94
C VAL A 82 -11.79 -17.62 -11.96
N GLU A 83 -10.59 -17.29 -12.45
CA GLU A 83 -9.86 -18.13 -13.41
C GLU A 83 -9.45 -19.45 -12.76
N VAL A 84 -8.98 -19.41 -11.51
CA VAL A 84 -8.59 -20.60 -10.75
C VAL A 84 -9.80 -21.46 -10.40
N ALA A 85 -10.93 -20.85 -10.02
CA ALA A 85 -12.17 -21.57 -9.79
C ALA A 85 -12.63 -22.32 -11.06
N ARG A 86 -12.56 -21.65 -12.23
CA ARG A 86 -12.87 -22.28 -13.53
C ARG A 86 -11.88 -23.41 -13.87
N LEU A 87 -10.60 -23.21 -13.58
CA LEU A 87 -9.57 -24.22 -13.80
C LEU A 87 -9.79 -25.46 -12.91
N ILE A 88 -10.24 -25.29 -11.67
CA ILE A 88 -10.64 -26.42 -10.84
C ILE A 88 -11.84 -27.11 -11.47
N GLN A 89 -12.86 -26.35 -11.89
CA GLN A 89 -14.09 -26.87 -12.50
C GLN A 89 -13.86 -27.61 -13.82
N SER A 90 -12.82 -27.29 -14.58
CA SER A 90 -12.53 -27.95 -15.87
C SER A 90 -12.06 -29.39 -15.76
N PHE A 91 -11.58 -29.82 -14.59
CA PHE A 91 -11.28 -31.24 -14.35
C PHE A 91 -12.58 -32.02 -14.09
N PRO A 92 -12.80 -33.21 -14.66
CA PRO A 92 -14.07 -33.91 -14.51
C PRO A 92 -14.26 -34.54 -13.12
N ASP A 93 -13.44 -35.52 -12.74
CA ASP A 93 -13.67 -36.32 -11.52
C ASP A 93 -12.73 -36.01 -10.36
N THR A 94 -11.45 -35.77 -10.66
CA THR A 94 -10.41 -35.54 -9.66
C THR A 94 -9.57 -34.34 -10.04
N VAL A 95 -9.09 -33.63 -9.04
CA VAL A 95 -8.21 -32.47 -9.24
C VAL A 95 -7.13 -32.48 -8.17
N THR A 96 -5.88 -32.29 -8.62
CA THR A 96 -4.74 -32.12 -7.72
C THR A 96 -4.53 -30.63 -7.45
N ILE A 97 -4.52 -30.25 -6.17
CA ILE A 97 -4.26 -28.90 -5.70
C ILE A 97 -2.88 -28.88 -5.06
N PHE A 98 -1.99 -28.04 -5.56
CA PHE A 98 -0.69 -27.76 -4.98
C PHE A 98 -0.80 -26.56 -4.05
N PHE A 99 -0.27 -26.70 -2.84
CA PHE A 99 -0.41 -25.68 -1.80
C PHE A 99 0.85 -25.55 -0.94
N ASN A 100 0.93 -24.43 -0.22
CA ASN A 100 1.96 -24.12 0.75
C ASN A 100 1.30 -23.93 2.12
N LYS A 101 1.73 -24.71 3.13
CA LYS A 101 1.34 -24.50 4.51
C LYS A 101 2.23 -23.44 5.15
N LEU A 102 1.58 -22.44 5.75
CA LEU A 102 2.25 -21.34 6.42
C LEU A 102 2.19 -21.58 7.93
N HIS A 103 3.31 -21.97 8.53
CA HIS A 103 3.40 -22.17 9.97
C HIS A 103 3.70 -20.84 10.69
N ALA A 104 2.74 -20.32 11.44
CA ALA A 104 2.96 -19.22 12.38
C ALA A 104 3.21 -19.77 13.80
N ASP A 105 4.22 -19.25 14.51
CA ASP A 105 4.58 -19.71 15.87
C ASP A 105 3.50 -19.30 16.91
N PRO A 106 2.85 -20.25 17.61
CA PRO A 106 1.73 -19.96 18.53
C PRO A 106 2.06 -19.10 19.76
N LYS A 107 3.33 -18.87 20.10
CA LYS A 107 3.72 -18.20 21.36
C LYS A 107 3.36 -16.71 21.44
N GLN A 108 3.01 -16.06 20.33
CA GLN A 108 2.70 -14.62 20.31
C GLN A 108 1.19 -14.28 20.47
N GLY A 109 0.28 -15.26 20.43
CA GLY A 109 -1.13 -15.01 20.10
C GLY A 109 -2.08 -14.47 21.19
N LYS A 110 -1.79 -14.54 22.50
CA LYS A 110 -2.82 -14.26 23.54
C LYS A 110 -3.09 -12.77 23.80
N THR A 111 -2.09 -11.90 23.70
CA THR A 111 -2.24 -10.45 23.92
C THR A 111 -2.69 -9.74 22.64
N LEU A 112 -2.25 -10.25 21.49
CA LEU A 112 -2.62 -9.76 20.17
C LEU A 112 -4.13 -9.93 19.90
N ASP A 113 -4.74 -11.02 20.37
CA ASP A 113 -6.17 -11.31 20.14
C ASP A 113 -7.14 -10.23 20.69
N ILE A 114 -6.78 -9.59 21.81
CA ILE A 114 -7.59 -8.51 22.41
C ILE A 114 -7.41 -7.20 21.63
N ILE A 115 -6.18 -6.90 21.21
CA ILE A 115 -5.83 -5.68 20.46
C ILE A 115 -6.42 -5.76 19.05
N MET A 116 -6.35 -6.93 18.41
CA MET A 116 -6.90 -7.21 17.09
C MET A 116 -8.42 -7.14 17.04
N LYS A 117 -9.13 -7.55 18.11
CA LYS A 117 -10.59 -7.38 18.21
C LYS A 117 -11.00 -5.90 18.18
N LYS A 118 -10.24 -5.03 18.86
CA LYS A 118 -10.49 -3.58 18.87
C LYS A 118 -10.11 -2.90 17.55
N LEU A 119 -8.99 -3.30 16.95
CA LEU A 119 -8.53 -2.78 15.65
C LEU A 119 -9.47 -3.17 14.51
N LYS A 120 -9.96 -4.40 14.50
CA LYS A 120 -10.92 -4.89 13.50
C LYS A 120 -12.20 -4.07 13.50
N HIS A 121 -12.77 -3.80 14.67
CA HIS A 121 -14.01 -3.01 14.77
C HIS A 121 -13.81 -1.60 14.19
N LYS A 122 -12.66 -0.98 14.52
CA LYS A 122 -12.32 0.38 14.07
C LYS A 122 -12.01 0.50 12.57
N MET A 123 -11.54 -0.57 11.93
CA MET A 123 -11.22 -0.57 10.50
C MET A 123 -12.38 -1.00 9.61
N VAL A 124 -13.21 -1.95 10.05
CA VAL A 124 -14.36 -2.44 9.27
C VAL A 124 -15.49 -1.40 9.17
N GLU A 125 -15.64 -0.53 10.17
CA GLU A 125 -16.67 0.53 10.16
C GLU A 125 -16.46 1.60 9.07
N ASN A 126 -15.23 1.77 8.57
CA ASN A 126 -14.89 2.80 7.59
C ASN A 126 -14.61 2.24 6.19
N MET A 127 -14.79 0.93 5.96
CA MET A 127 -14.44 0.24 4.72
C MET A 127 -15.69 -0.30 4.02
N GLU A 128 -15.77 -0.14 2.70
CA GLU A 128 -16.88 -0.67 1.91
C GLU A 128 -16.90 -2.21 1.95
N ALA A 129 -18.09 -2.81 2.05
CA ALA A 129 -18.26 -4.26 2.24
C ALA A 129 -17.57 -5.11 1.15
N SER A 130 -17.57 -4.63 -0.08
CA SER A 130 -16.88 -5.24 -1.23
C SER A 130 -15.36 -5.30 -1.06
N THR A 131 -14.77 -4.29 -0.43
CA THR A 131 -13.33 -4.17 -0.15
C THR A 131 -12.95 -5.06 1.03
N ALA A 132 -13.77 -5.11 2.08
CA ALA A 132 -13.59 -6.02 3.21
C ALA A 132 -13.66 -7.50 2.79
N ASP A 133 -14.55 -7.84 1.86
CA ASP A 133 -14.65 -9.19 1.26
C ASP A 133 -13.44 -9.53 0.39
N ALA A 134 -12.95 -8.58 -0.40
CA ALA A 134 -11.76 -8.77 -1.24
C ALA A 134 -10.48 -8.99 -0.42
N LEU A 135 -10.40 -8.37 0.76
CA LEU A 135 -9.29 -8.49 1.71
C LEU A 135 -9.45 -9.66 2.70
N GLY A 136 -10.55 -10.42 2.63
CA GLY A 136 -10.80 -11.56 3.54
C GLY A 136 -11.07 -11.15 4.99
N LEU A 137 -11.47 -9.90 5.24
CA LEU A 137 -11.77 -9.35 6.57
C LEU A 137 -13.18 -9.72 7.06
N SER A 138 -14.04 -10.09 6.12
CA SER A 138 -15.42 -10.50 6.37
C SER A 138 -15.47 -11.90 6.96
N ARG A 139 -15.96 -11.94 8.21
CA ARG A 139 -16.19 -13.12 9.08
C ARG A 139 -14.94 -13.74 9.69
N ALA A 140 -14.84 -13.60 11.01
CA ALA A 140 -14.07 -14.56 11.80
C ALA A 140 -14.88 -15.86 11.86
N ILE A 141 -14.36 -16.96 11.33
CA ILE A 141 -14.98 -18.29 11.48
C ILE A 141 -14.28 -18.97 12.66
N LEU A 142 -15.01 -19.11 13.77
CA LEU A 142 -14.65 -19.98 14.88
C LEU A 142 -14.82 -21.43 14.44
N VAL A 143 -13.72 -22.18 14.32
CA VAL A 143 -13.80 -23.66 14.25
C VAL A 143 -13.08 -24.22 15.47
N ASN A 144 -13.85 -24.86 16.36
CA ASN A 144 -13.37 -25.68 17.48
C ASN A 144 -12.28 -25.06 18.37
N GLY A 145 -12.47 -23.81 18.80
CA GLY A 145 -11.71 -23.21 19.91
C GLY A 145 -10.20 -23.02 19.68
N LYS A 146 -9.69 -23.26 18.46
CA LYS A 146 -8.31 -22.96 18.08
C LYS A 146 -8.29 -21.99 16.90
N VAL A 147 -7.80 -20.78 17.15
CA VAL A 147 -7.52 -19.77 16.14
C VAL A 147 -6.26 -20.19 15.37
N ASN A 148 -6.39 -21.04 14.35
CA ASN A 148 -5.23 -21.56 13.60
C ASN A 148 -5.12 -21.11 12.12
N SER A 149 -5.97 -20.19 11.64
CA SER A 149 -5.85 -19.64 10.27
C SER A 149 -5.89 -18.12 10.19
N ILE A 150 -5.78 -17.45 11.33
CA ILE A 150 -5.92 -16.00 11.43
C ILE A 150 -4.56 -15.28 11.50
N SER A 151 -3.48 -15.95 11.94
CA SER A 151 -2.17 -15.33 12.08
C SER A 151 -1.60 -14.82 10.75
N PHE A 152 -1.72 -15.56 9.65
CA PHE A 152 -1.12 -15.15 8.37
C PHE A 152 -1.87 -13.99 7.68
N MET A 153 -3.21 -14.03 7.67
CA MET A 153 -4.02 -12.91 7.18
C MET A 153 -3.81 -11.66 8.03
N LEU A 154 -3.69 -11.80 9.36
CA LEU A 154 -3.40 -10.66 10.23
C LEU A 154 -2.01 -10.09 10.02
N THR A 155 -0.96 -10.90 9.90
CA THR A 155 0.39 -10.36 9.64
C THR A 155 0.43 -9.61 8.30
N SER A 156 -0.32 -10.07 7.30
CA SER A 156 -0.46 -9.39 6.01
C SER A 156 -1.26 -8.08 6.14
N VAL A 157 -2.32 -8.07 6.95
CA VAL A 157 -3.11 -6.86 7.28
C VAL A 157 -2.28 -5.88 8.10
N ASP A 158 -1.55 -6.32 9.12
CA ASP A 158 -0.65 -5.49 9.93
C ASP A 158 0.45 -4.86 9.06
N SER A 159 1.01 -5.63 8.13
CA SER A 159 1.97 -5.11 7.15
C SER A 159 1.33 -4.09 6.21
N LEU A 160 0.07 -4.28 5.80
CA LEU A 160 -0.66 -3.35 4.93
C LEU A 160 -1.03 -2.07 5.69
N VAL A 161 -1.49 -2.18 6.94
CA VAL A 161 -1.78 -1.05 7.83
C VAL A 161 -0.51 -0.25 8.08
N LYS A 162 0.61 -0.92 8.37
CA LYS A 162 1.91 -0.25 8.53
C LYS A 162 2.31 0.49 7.25
N LYS A 163 2.12 -0.13 6.08
CA LYS A 163 2.41 0.50 4.78
C LYS A 163 1.47 1.67 4.48
N MET A 164 0.22 1.60 4.90
CA MET A 164 -0.76 2.67 4.80
C MET A 164 -0.43 3.84 5.75
N ASP A 165 0.04 3.57 6.96
CA ASP A 165 0.54 4.58 7.89
C ASP A 165 1.82 5.25 7.37
N GLU A 166 2.74 4.48 6.77
CA GLU A 166 3.94 5.00 6.09
C GLU A 166 3.56 5.91 4.90
N LEU A 167 2.58 5.49 4.09
CA LEU A 167 2.05 6.31 2.98
C LEU A 167 1.37 7.58 3.49
N ASN A 168 0.55 7.50 4.54
CA ASN A 168 -0.08 8.68 5.16
C ASN A 168 0.95 9.65 5.73
N ARG A 169 1.99 9.15 6.39
CA ARG A 169 3.09 9.98 6.88
C ARG A 169 3.84 10.66 5.74
N THR A 170 4.06 9.94 4.65
CA THR A 170 4.70 10.47 3.43
C THR A 170 3.84 11.55 2.78
N ALA A 171 2.53 11.32 2.65
CA ALA A 171 1.57 12.30 2.12
C ALA A 171 1.49 13.55 3.01
N ALA A 172 1.50 13.39 4.33
CA ALA A 172 1.56 14.51 5.27
C ALA A 172 2.85 15.33 5.11
N MET A 173 4.00 14.67 4.89
CA MET A 173 5.27 15.35 4.62
C MET A 173 5.21 16.15 3.32
N PHE A 174 4.66 15.58 2.24
CA PHE A 174 4.48 16.29 0.97
C PHE A 174 3.53 17.49 1.11
N ASN A 175 2.43 17.34 1.83
CA ASN A 175 1.53 18.46 2.12
C ASN A 175 2.24 19.58 2.90
N GLY A 176 3.07 19.22 3.90
CA GLY A 176 3.90 20.17 4.61
C GLY A 176 4.87 20.91 3.68
N LEU A 177 5.54 20.20 2.78
CA LEU A 177 6.46 20.79 1.81
C LEU A 177 5.75 21.79 0.88
N VAL A 178 4.55 21.45 0.40
CA VAL A 178 3.72 22.35 -0.42
C VAL A 178 3.32 23.60 0.36
N GLN A 179 2.93 23.46 1.64
CA GLN A 179 2.61 24.60 2.49
C GLN A 179 3.82 25.51 2.73
N HIS A 180 4.99 24.95 3.03
CA HIS A 180 6.22 25.72 3.18
C HIS A 180 6.62 26.44 1.89
N THR A 181 6.50 25.78 0.75
CA THR A 181 6.77 26.36 -0.57
C THR A 181 5.84 27.55 -0.84
N ARG A 182 4.54 27.41 -0.55
CA ARG A 182 3.57 28.53 -0.65
C ARG A 182 3.94 29.71 0.24
N SER A 183 4.37 29.45 1.48
CA SER A 183 4.82 30.50 2.40
C SER A 183 6.09 31.20 1.91
N LEU A 184 7.05 30.46 1.37
CA LEU A 184 8.29 31.01 0.80
C LEU A 184 8.02 31.86 -0.45
N VAL A 185 7.15 31.40 -1.34
CA VAL A 185 6.70 32.17 -2.52
C VAL A 185 6.07 33.50 -2.10
N ARG A 186 5.21 33.50 -1.07
CA ARG A 186 4.64 34.74 -0.51
C ARG A 186 5.72 35.64 0.08
N ALA A 187 6.69 35.09 0.81
CA ALA A 187 7.78 35.87 1.39
C ALA A 187 8.64 36.55 0.32
N ILE A 188 9.01 35.83 -0.75
CA ILE A 188 9.76 36.39 -1.89
C ILE A 188 8.97 37.53 -2.55
N PHE A 189 7.65 37.37 -2.73
CA PHE A 189 6.82 38.42 -3.30
C PHE A 189 6.70 39.67 -2.40
N GLN A 190 6.66 39.50 -1.07
CA GLN A 190 6.69 40.66 -0.17
C GLN A 190 8.06 41.33 -0.18
N LEU A 191 9.15 40.55 -0.19
CA LEU A 191 10.51 41.06 -0.25
C LEU A 191 10.76 41.86 -1.55
N SER A 192 10.21 41.41 -2.69
CA SER A 192 10.33 42.16 -3.94
C SER A 192 9.69 43.55 -3.85
N LYS A 193 8.53 43.68 -3.17
CA LYS A 193 7.90 44.99 -2.92
C LYS A 193 8.76 45.89 -2.03
N VAL A 194 9.42 45.31 -1.02
CA VAL A 194 10.34 46.07 -0.15
C VAL A 194 11.52 46.58 -0.97
N HIS A 195 12.13 45.74 -1.80
CA HIS A 195 13.21 46.16 -2.69
C HIS A 195 12.79 47.28 -3.64
N ARG A 196 11.59 47.20 -4.23
CA ARG A 196 11.04 48.28 -5.07
C ARG A 196 10.98 49.61 -4.32
N ASN A 197 10.30 49.62 -3.18
CA ASN A 197 10.10 50.84 -2.40
C ASN A 197 11.43 51.43 -1.95
N PHE A 198 12.36 50.58 -1.52
CA PHE A 198 13.67 51.00 -1.09
C PHE A 198 14.49 51.58 -2.24
N GLY A 199 14.44 50.96 -3.43
CA GLY A 199 15.08 51.47 -4.63
C GLY A 199 14.53 52.84 -5.07
N GLU A 200 13.20 53.03 -4.97
CA GLU A 200 12.56 54.32 -5.24
C GLU A 200 13.02 55.41 -4.26
N ILE A 201 13.12 55.11 -2.96
CA ILE A 201 13.59 56.06 -1.95
C ILE A 201 15.06 56.43 -2.20
N MET A 202 15.93 55.45 -2.46
CA MET A 202 17.35 55.69 -2.69
C MET A 202 17.60 56.52 -3.96
N ALA A 203 16.86 56.25 -5.04
CA ALA A 203 16.92 57.08 -6.24
C ALA A 203 16.47 58.54 -5.96
N GLN A 204 15.43 58.74 -5.15
CA GLN A 204 14.98 60.09 -4.77
C GLN A 204 16.01 60.84 -3.92
N ILE A 205 16.70 60.16 -3.00
CA ILE A 205 17.80 60.73 -2.22
C ILE A 205 18.93 61.12 -3.16
N GLY A 206 19.32 60.23 -4.08
CA GLY A 206 20.42 60.47 -5.01
C GLY A 206 20.26 61.72 -5.87
N VAL A 207 19.03 62.01 -6.34
CA VAL A 207 18.73 63.21 -7.13
C VAL A 207 18.81 64.51 -6.31
N LYS A 208 18.58 64.44 -5.00
CA LYS A 208 18.57 65.61 -4.09
C LYS A 208 19.91 65.84 -3.39
N GLU A 209 20.87 64.94 -3.54
CA GLU A 209 22.15 64.94 -2.83
C GLU A 209 23.12 65.98 -3.43
N PRO A 210 23.59 66.97 -2.63
CA PRO A 210 24.51 68.00 -3.10
C PRO A 210 25.87 67.44 -3.54
N GLN A 211 26.34 66.38 -2.88
CA GLN A 211 27.60 65.74 -3.24
C GLN A 211 27.40 64.77 -4.41
N VAL A 212 27.86 65.15 -5.60
CA VAL A 212 27.71 64.37 -6.85
C VAL A 212 28.07 62.88 -6.69
N ARG A 213 29.19 62.58 -6.01
CA ARG A 213 29.65 61.19 -5.81
C ARG A 213 28.72 60.38 -4.91
N ALA A 214 28.15 61.00 -3.88
CA ALA A 214 27.18 60.35 -3.00
C ALA A 214 25.83 60.19 -3.72
N GLY A 215 25.40 61.20 -4.47
CA GLY A 215 24.18 61.14 -5.29
C GLY A 215 24.21 59.99 -6.30
N GLN A 216 25.32 59.84 -7.03
CA GLN A 216 25.54 58.71 -7.95
C GLN A 216 25.50 57.35 -7.23
N ALA A 217 26.08 57.25 -6.03
CA ALA A 217 26.05 56.01 -5.25
C ALA A 217 24.62 55.63 -4.82
N PHE A 218 23.81 56.59 -4.37
CA PHE A 218 22.42 56.35 -4.02
C PHE A 218 21.56 55.96 -5.23
N THR A 219 21.75 56.60 -6.38
CA THR A 219 21.07 56.21 -7.62
C THR A 219 21.45 54.80 -8.05
N HIS A 220 22.74 54.46 -8.06
CA HIS A 220 23.22 53.12 -8.42
C HIS A 220 22.69 52.04 -7.47
N PHE A 221 22.67 52.33 -6.17
CA PHE A 221 22.10 51.43 -5.18
C PHE A 221 20.58 51.26 -5.36
N GLY A 222 19.88 52.33 -5.72
CA GLY A 222 18.45 52.29 -6.04
C GLY A 222 18.13 51.43 -7.27
N GLU A 223 18.97 51.53 -8.31
CA GLU A 223 18.89 50.68 -9.51
C GLU A 223 19.11 49.20 -9.18
N ALA A 224 20.14 48.88 -8.39
CA ALA A 224 20.41 47.50 -7.96
C ALA A 224 19.20 46.87 -7.24
N HIS A 225 18.49 47.65 -6.41
CA HIS A 225 17.28 47.18 -5.75
C HIS A 225 16.08 46.97 -6.69
N ARG A 226 15.97 47.77 -7.76
CA ARG A 226 14.96 47.52 -8.82
C ARG A 226 15.29 46.27 -9.63
N ASP A 227 16.57 46.00 -9.87
CA ASP A 227 16.99 44.76 -10.55
C ASP A 227 16.69 43.52 -9.70
N LEU A 228 16.86 43.59 -8.38
CA LEU A 228 16.45 42.53 -7.45
C LEU A 228 14.93 42.30 -7.46
N GLU A 229 14.12 43.36 -7.51
CA GLU A 229 12.66 43.21 -7.69
C GLU A 229 12.34 42.49 -9.00
N LYS A 230 12.94 42.93 -10.11
CA LYS A 230 12.72 42.34 -11.44
C LYS A 230 13.07 40.85 -11.47
N PHE A 231 14.22 40.50 -10.91
CA PHE A 231 14.65 39.11 -10.77
C PHE A 231 13.66 38.27 -9.95
N ALA A 232 13.19 38.79 -8.82
CA ALA A 232 12.19 38.09 -7.99
C ALA A 232 10.87 37.89 -8.74
N ILE A 233 10.37 38.90 -9.47
CA ILE A 233 9.14 38.81 -10.26
C ILE A 233 9.28 37.77 -11.38
N ASP A 234 10.40 37.75 -12.09
CA ASP A 234 10.62 36.81 -13.18
C ASP A 234 10.74 35.36 -12.67
N THR A 235 11.40 35.17 -11.52
CA THR A 235 11.43 33.87 -10.82
C THR A 235 10.02 33.42 -10.43
N LEU A 236 9.18 34.32 -9.89
CA LEU A 236 7.80 34.00 -9.51
C LEU A 236 6.91 33.66 -10.72
N LYS A 237 7.14 34.26 -11.90
CA LYS A 237 6.42 33.91 -13.14
C LYS A 237 6.75 32.49 -13.60
N GLN A 238 8.00 32.05 -13.44
CA GLN A 238 8.41 30.69 -13.82
C GLN A 238 7.79 29.60 -12.93
N LEU A 239 7.44 29.94 -11.68
CA LEU A 239 6.78 29.02 -10.73
C LEU A 239 5.26 28.88 -10.93
N ARG A 240 4.66 29.67 -11.83
CA ARG A 240 3.21 29.69 -12.08
C ARG A 240 2.57 28.36 -12.54
N PRO A 241 3.26 27.41 -13.21
CA PRO A 241 2.67 26.11 -13.57
C PRO A 241 2.42 25.14 -12.40
N VAL A 242 2.89 25.46 -11.18
CA VAL A 242 2.97 24.52 -10.04
C VAL A 242 1.94 24.83 -8.94
N CYS A 243 1.19 25.92 -9.04
CA CYS A 243 0.28 26.41 -8.00
C CYS A 243 -1.21 26.19 -8.28
#